data_AF-A0A0F8SKL4-F1
#
_entry.id   AF-A0A0F8SKL4-F1
#
_cell.length_a   1.000
_cell.length_b   1.000
_cell.length_c   1.000
_cell.angle_alpha   90.00
_cell.angle_beta   90.00
_cell.angle_gamma   90.00
#
_symmetry.space_group_name_H-M   'P 1'
#
loop_
_entity.id
_entity.type
_entity.pdbx_description
1 polymer ?
#
loop_
_entity_poly.entity_id
_entity_poly.type
_entity_poly.pdbx_seq_one_letter_code
_entity_poly.pdbx_strand_id
1 'polypeptide(L)'
;MYCNNCGLKIDPEDFFCSGCGKRIKNKPDIESSEPEMKDFESETSTSRKLNFTKTVFFSFNNHKIPIHRCIFKGIWIVALICILGTLLTAYSTFALGSNEYPGANSPISQDRIQTDKNIRLCEQIATEYSNSHTYSKDDVYDCDNMAQDVWNMLKAKGINSRIAVGNFESAGDSIIANGKTVHKSPDSGNLGEIEVPGRTYNVSNSSTIDGFNHAWVLAEVSPGSWLAVECTGGYIVYSDENEMYYQGLTFSNPGNYRDFLSLYRDWKIKALDYENERSYYNELIKTYNNASQSEQIAMKSGIDVAQRTLHEKEQAFLKTDSELNALLRYG
;
A
#
# COMPACT_ATOMS: atom_id res chain seq x y z
N MET A 1 11.49 0.96 22.19
CA MET A 1 11.68 2.43 22.30
C MET A 1 10.35 3.07 22.69
N TYR A 2 10.25 4.37 23.01
CA TYR A 2 8.96 5.07 23.16
C TYR A 2 8.86 6.22 22.16
N CYS A 3 7.67 6.51 21.67
CA CYS A 3 7.46 7.55 20.68
C CYS A 3 7.59 8.93 21.30
N ASN A 4 8.52 9.73 20.79
CA ASN A 4 8.74 11.10 21.24
C ASN A 4 7.55 12.04 20.94
N ASN A 5 6.58 11.61 20.14
CA ASN A 5 5.40 12.40 19.78
C ASN A 5 4.13 12.03 20.56
N CYS A 6 3.91 10.75 20.86
CA CYS A 6 2.67 10.30 21.53
C CYS A 6 2.88 9.38 22.73
N GLY A 7 4.13 9.11 23.12
CA GLY A 7 4.46 8.32 24.31
C GLY A 7 4.21 6.81 24.20
N LEU A 8 3.70 6.31 23.07
CA LEU A 8 3.44 4.88 22.88
C LEU A 8 4.75 4.09 22.85
N LYS A 9 4.76 2.88 23.42
CA LYS A 9 5.87 1.93 23.28
C LYS A 9 5.97 1.51 21.81
N ILE A 10 7.16 1.62 21.25
CA ILE A 10 7.47 1.31 19.85
C ILE A 10 8.31 0.03 19.79
N ASP A 11 7.94 -0.85 18.86
CA ASP A 11 8.78 -1.94 18.40
C ASP A 11 10.06 -1.40 17.72
N PRO A 12 11.26 -1.94 18.03
CA PRO A 12 12.49 -1.55 17.35
C PRO A 12 12.51 -1.81 15.82
N GLU A 13 11.65 -2.67 15.30
CA GLU A 13 11.54 -2.91 13.85
C GLU A 13 10.76 -1.83 13.11
N ASP A 14 9.81 -1.17 13.79
CA ASP A 14 8.94 -0.16 13.18
C ASP A 14 9.73 1.08 12.72
N PHE A 15 9.39 1.57 11.52
CA PHE A 15 9.89 2.85 11.00
C PHE A 15 9.00 4.03 11.41
N PHE A 16 7.75 3.76 11.81
CA PHE A 16 6.75 4.74 12.20
C PHE A 16 6.04 4.33 13.50
N CYS A 17 5.65 5.31 14.32
CA CYS A 17 4.95 5.02 15.56
C CYS A 17 3.49 4.58 15.32
N SER A 18 3.14 3.38 15.78
CA SER A 18 1.78 2.81 15.73
C SER A 18 0.71 3.57 16.53
N GLY A 19 1.04 4.63 17.27
CA GLY A 19 0.06 5.48 17.96
C GLY A 19 -0.23 6.80 17.24
N CYS A 20 0.73 7.31 16.47
CA CYS A 20 0.61 8.65 15.88
C CYS A 20 1.13 8.80 14.45
N GLY A 21 1.65 7.71 13.86
CA GLY A 21 2.13 7.67 12.48
C GLY A 21 3.42 8.44 12.20
N LYS A 22 4.09 9.03 13.20
CA LYS A 22 5.35 9.76 12.96
C LYS A 22 6.53 8.81 12.80
N ARG A 23 7.40 9.13 11.83
CA ARG A 23 8.69 8.45 11.58
C ARG A 23 9.59 8.50 12.81
N ILE A 24 10.25 7.39 13.09
CA ILE A 24 11.10 7.21 14.27
C ILE A 24 12.52 7.63 13.92
N LYS A 25 12.95 8.77 14.45
CA LYS A 25 14.20 9.46 14.04
C LYS A 25 15.51 8.79 14.50
N ASN A 26 15.45 7.64 15.19
CA ASN A 26 16.60 7.07 15.92
C ASN A 26 17.11 5.72 15.35
N LYS A 27 16.65 5.29 14.18
CA LYS A 27 17.25 4.13 13.48
C LYS A 27 18.29 4.68 12.51
N PRO A 28 19.59 4.36 12.65
CA PRO A 28 20.57 4.76 11.64
C PRO A 28 20.16 4.09 10.33
N ASP A 29 20.19 4.85 9.23
CA ASP A 29 20.09 4.29 7.89
C ASP A 29 21.15 3.18 7.81
N ILE A 30 20.71 1.95 7.55
CA ILE A 30 21.63 0.82 7.44
C ILE A 30 22.44 1.04 6.16
N GLU A 31 23.57 1.71 6.29
CA GLU A 31 24.63 1.70 5.29
C GLU A 31 25.01 0.25 5.03
N SER A 32 24.90 -0.11 3.76
CA SER A 32 25.38 -1.34 3.15
C SER A 32 26.79 -1.67 3.61
N SER A 33 26.97 -2.85 4.19
CA SER A 33 28.28 -3.48 4.29
C SER A 33 28.44 -4.42 3.10
N GLU A 34 29.07 -3.93 2.04
CA GLU A 34 29.77 -4.77 1.07
C GLU A 34 31.22 -4.31 0.91
N PRO A 35 32.16 -5.24 0.66
CA PRO A 35 33.59 -4.96 0.67
C PRO A 35 34.06 -4.35 -0.65
N GLU A 36 34.99 -3.42 -0.51
CA GLU A 36 35.77 -2.73 -1.55
C GLU A 36 36.09 -3.59 -2.80
N MET A 37 35.66 -3.11 -3.97
CA MET A 37 36.33 -3.42 -5.23
C MET A 37 36.69 -2.12 -5.95
N LYS A 38 37.97 -2.08 -6.34
CA LYS A 38 38.80 -0.91 -6.64
C LYS A 38 38.32 -0.04 -7.79
N ASP A 39 38.61 1.25 -7.59
CA ASP A 39 38.49 2.37 -8.51
C ASP A 39 39.08 2.12 -9.91
N PHE A 40 38.36 2.60 -10.92
CA PHE A 40 38.92 3.00 -12.21
C PHE A 40 38.67 4.51 -12.36
N GLU A 41 39.74 5.28 -12.22
CA GLU A 41 39.75 6.74 -12.39
C GLU A 41 39.37 7.16 -13.81
N SER A 42 38.57 8.21 -13.94
CA SER A 42 38.78 9.20 -14.99
C SER A 42 38.31 10.58 -14.52
N GLU A 43 39.19 11.55 -14.72
CA GLU A 43 39.25 12.81 -14.02
C GLU A 43 38.34 13.93 -14.58
N THR A 44 38.19 14.96 -13.73
CA THR A 44 38.01 16.40 -14.03
C THR A 44 36.61 16.91 -14.44
N SER A 45 36.03 17.78 -13.60
CA SER A 45 36.25 19.25 -13.72
C SER A 45 35.42 20.03 -12.69
N THR A 46 35.92 21.22 -12.39
CA THR A 46 35.65 22.06 -11.21
C THR A 46 34.64 23.18 -11.46
N SER A 47 34.04 23.67 -10.36
CA SER A 47 33.45 25.02 -10.18
C SER A 47 32.11 25.25 -10.90
N ARG A 48 31.09 25.95 -10.39
CA ARG A 48 31.09 27.16 -9.56
C ARG A 48 29.65 27.43 -9.07
N LYS A 49 29.56 27.90 -7.82
CA LYS A 49 28.37 28.38 -7.10
C LYS A 49 27.91 29.74 -7.65
N LEU A 50 26.61 30.01 -7.78
CA LEU A 50 26.07 31.39 -7.76
C LEU A 50 24.55 31.43 -7.50
N ASN A 51 24.19 32.17 -6.45
CA ASN A 51 22.83 32.57 -6.07
C ASN A 51 22.30 33.67 -7.00
N PHE A 52 20.98 33.75 -7.19
CA PHE A 52 20.34 34.99 -7.64
C PHE A 52 18.93 35.16 -7.06
N THR A 53 18.78 36.16 -6.19
CA THR A 53 17.51 36.78 -5.78
C THR A 53 17.14 37.89 -6.76
N LYS A 54 15.86 38.01 -7.17
CA LYS A 54 15.27 39.33 -7.47
C LYS A 54 13.74 39.33 -7.45
N THR A 55 13.22 40.26 -6.65
CA THR A 55 11.87 40.81 -6.56
C THR A 55 11.52 41.66 -7.79
N VAL A 56 10.23 41.72 -8.16
CA VAL A 56 9.65 42.76 -9.04
C VAL A 56 8.32 43.24 -8.48
N PHE A 57 8.23 44.57 -8.36
CA PHE A 57 7.06 45.40 -8.06
C PHE A 57 6.25 45.67 -9.33
N PHE A 58 4.92 45.83 -9.22
CA PHE A 58 4.16 46.70 -10.14
C PHE A 58 3.09 47.50 -9.39
N SER A 59 3.01 48.76 -9.77
CA SER A 59 2.12 49.83 -9.30
C SER A 59 1.05 50.12 -10.36
N PHE A 60 -0.17 50.51 -9.97
CA PHE A 60 -1.07 51.29 -10.83
C PHE A 60 -1.94 52.28 -10.01
N ASN A 61 -2.25 53.39 -10.67
CA ASN A 61 -2.66 54.71 -10.19
C ASN A 61 -4.15 54.89 -9.81
N ASN A 62 -4.39 55.97 -9.05
CA ASN A 62 -5.66 56.58 -8.62
C ASN A 62 -6.60 57.09 -9.74
N HIS A 63 -7.91 57.05 -9.48
CA HIS A 63 -8.87 58.01 -10.07
C HIS A 63 -10.03 58.42 -9.14
N LYS A 64 -10.49 59.66 -9.35
CA LYS A 64 -11.32 60.51 -8.47
C LYS A 64 -12.83 60.18 -8.47
N ILE A 65 -13.48 60.57 -7.38
CA ILE A 65 -14.92 60.54 -7.07
C ILE A 65 -15.68 61.70 -7.75
N PRO A 66 -16.99 61.54 -8.07
CA PRO A 66 -17.92 62.65 -7.86
C PRO A 66 -19.20 62.29 -7.08
N ILE A 67 -19.89 63.36 -6.70
CA ILE A 67 -20.77 63.54 -5.55
C ILE A 67 -22.23 63.28 -5.95
N HIS A 68 -22.85 62.20 -5.44
CA HIS A 68 -24.32 62.06 -5.37
C HIS A 68 -24.80 60.96 -4.39
N ARG A 69 -24.03 60.64 -3.35
CA ARG A 69 -24.20 59.40 -2.55
C ARG A 69 -24.80 59.54 -1.14
N CYS A 70 -25.33 60.71 -0.76
CA CYS A 70 -25.84 60.91 0.61
C CYS A 70 -27.36 60.71 0.82
N ILE A 71 -28.19 60.72 -0.22
CA ILE A 71 -29.66 60.61 -0.04
C ILE A 71 -30.16 59.16 -0.23
N PHE A 72 -29.47 58.33 -1.02
CA PHE A 72 -29.88 56.95 -1.29
C PHE A 72 -29.50 55.92 -0.21
N LYS A 73 -28.63 56.26 0.74
CA LYS A 73 -28.24 55.32 1.82
C LYS A 73 -29.28 55.20 2.94
N GLY A 74 -30.05 56.25 3.20
CA GLY A 74 -31.06 56.23 4.28
C GLY A 74 -32.24 55.33 3.98
N ILE A 75 -32.72 55.35 2.72
CA ILE A 75 -33.88 54.55 2.29
C ILE A 75 -33.54 53.06 2.27
N TRP A 76 -32.31 52.70 1.88
CA TRP A 76 -31.88 51.30 1.80
C TRP A 76 -31.70 50.65 3.18
N ILE A 77 -31.27 51.43 4.18
CA ILE A 77 -31.11 50.93 5.56
C ILE A 77 -32.46 50.66 6.21
N VAL A 78 -33.47 51.53 6.01
CA VAL A 78 -34.81 51.33 6.57
C VAL A 78 -35.50 50.12 5.93
N ALA A 79 -35.36 49.93 4.61
CA ALA A 79 -35.88 48.75 3.92
C ALA A 79 -35.24 47.44 4.43
N LEU A 80 -33.93 47.42 4.67
CA LEU A 80 -33.21 46.28 5.24
C LEU A 80 -33.65 45.93 6.66
N ILE A 81 -33.92 46.95 7.50
CA ILE A 81 -34.43 46.74 8.86
C ILE A 81 -35.84 46.16 8.84
N CYS A 82 -36.71 46.61 7.93
CA CYS A 82 -38.05 46.04 7.77
C CYS A 82 -38.04 44.59 7.26
N ILE A 83 -37.12 44.26 6.34
CA ILE A 83 -36.95 42.88 5.83
C ILE A 83 -36.36 41.96 6.92
N LEU A 84 -35.36 42.40 7.68
CA LEU A 84 -34.83 41.60 8.80
C LEU A 84 -35.86 41.45 9.94
N GLY A 85 -36.63 42.48 10.24
CA GLY A 85 -37.66 42.46 11.29
C GLY A 85 -38.81 41.49 10.98
N THR A 86 -39.18 41.35 9.71
CA THR A 86 -40.20 40.39 9.26
C THR A 86 -39.67 38.96 9.17
N LEU A 87 -38.38 38.78 8.86
CA LEU A 87 -37.72 37.46 8.92
C LEU A 87 -37.56 36.95 10.36
N LEU A 88 -37.31 37.80 11.36
CA LEU A 88 -37.23 37.38 12.76
C LEU A 88 -38.58 36.94 13.34
N THR A 89 -39.70 37.58 12.96
CA THR A 89 -41.03 37.20 13.43
C THR A 89 -41.55 35.93 12.75
N ALA A 90 -41.18 35.69 11.49
CA ALA A 90 -41.40 34.41 10.81
C ALA A 90 -40.57 33.28 11.45
N TYR A 91 -39.28 33.50 11.76
CA TYR A 91 -38.47 32.51 12.46
C TYR A 91 -39.00 32.16 13.87
N SER A 92 -39.62 33.13 14.56
CA SER A 92 -40.17 32.92 15.90
C SER A 92 -41.47 32.10 15.93
N THR A 93 -42.18 32.03 14.80
CA THR A 93 -43.41 31.19 14.66
C THR A 93 -43.10 29.79 14.13
N PHE A 94 -41.94 29.58 13.50
CA PHE A 94 -41.43 28.24 13.16
C PHE A 94 -40.56 27.60 14.27
N ALA A 95 -40.06 28.39 15.24
CA ALA A 95 -39.25 27.88 16.35
C ALA A 95 -40.06 27.41 17.59
N LEU A 96 -41.40 27.44 17.53
CA LEU A 96 -42.30 26.93 18.59
C LEU A 96 -43.14 25.71 18.14
N GLY A 97 -42.67 24.99 17.13
CA GLY A 97 -43.02 23.58 16.91
C GLY A 97 -42.06 22.68 17.69
N SER A 98 -42.11 22.76 19.02
CA SER A 98 -41.26 21.98 19.90
C SER A 98 -41.75 20.54 20.03
N ASN A 99 -40.78 19.63 19.87
CA ASN A 99 -40.65 18.33 20.54
C ASN A 99 -41.15 17.09 19.80
N GLU A 100 -40.33 16.62 18.86
CA GLU A 100 -40.16 15.18 18.68
C GLU A 100 -38.74 14.85 18.18
N TYR A 101 -37.77 14.78 19.11
CA TYR A 101 -36.57 13.94 18.98
C TYR A 101 -36.15 13.57 20.41
N PRO A 102 -36.00 12.26 20.68
CA PRO A 102 -34.67 11.70 20.48
C PRO A 102 -34.71 10.33 19.81
N GLY A 103 -34.27 10.27 18.55
CA GLY A 103 -33.97 9.04 17.82
C GLY A 103 -32.69 9.18 16.98
N ALA A 104 -31.68 9.90 17.46
CA ALA A 104 -30.38 10.04 16.78
C ALA A 104 -29.32 9.03 17.26
N ASN A 105 -29.72 8.03 18.05
CA ASN A 105 -28.86 6.95 18.54
C ASN A 105 -29.42 5.58 18.13
N SER A 106 -29.85 5.44 16.87
CA SER A 106 -30.06 4.09 16.32
C SER A 106 -28.67 3.49 16.02
N PRO A 107 -28.37 2.24 16.43
CA PRO A 107 -27.10 1.57 16.12
C PRO A 107 -26.70 1.71 14.64
N ILE A 108 -27.69 1.59 13.75
CA ILE A 108 -27.54 1.70 12.29
C ILE A 108 -26.98 3.08 11.86
N SER A 109 -27.38 4.15 12.54
CA SER A 109 -26.90 5.51 12.22
C SER A 109 -25.46 5.74 12.70
N GLN A 110 -25.07 5.16 13.83
CA GLN A 110 -23.70 5.25 14.34
C GLN A 110 -22.73 4.41 13.51
N ASP A 111 -23.15 3.20 13.12
CA ASP A 111 -22.36 2.31 12.27
C ASP A 111 -22.09 2.95 10.90
N ARG A 112 -23.10 3.60 10.29
CA ARG A 112 -22.91 4.32 9.03
C ARG A 112 -21.94 5.51 9.19
N ILE A 113 -22.10 6.32 10.24
CA ILE A 113 -21.19 7.44 10.51
C ILE A 113 -19.74 6.96 10.70
N GLN A 114 -19.55 5.85 11.43
CA GLN A 114 -18.22 5.29 11.66
C GLN A 114 -17.62 4.69 10.39
N THR A 115 -18.44 4.04 9.55
CA THR A 115 -18.03 3.53 8.23
C THR A 115 -17.56 4.66 7.33
N ASP A 116 -18.37 5.73 7.18
CA ASP A 116 -18.03 6.90 6.35
C ASP A 116 -16.73 7.58 6.84
N LYS A 117 -16.55 7.65 8.17
CA LYS A 117 -15.32 8.17 8.77
C LYS A 117 -14.11 7.31 8.43
N ASN A 118 -14.24 5.98 8.50
CA ASN A 118 -13.16 5.06 8.17
C ASN A 118 -12.79 5.13 6.68
N ILE A 119 -13.78 5.19 5.78
CA ILE A 119 -13.56 5.35 4.33
C ILE A 119 -12.77 6.63 4.05
N ARG A 120 -13.22 7.78 4.57
CA ARG A 120 -12.52 9.06 4.39
C ARG A 120 -11.09 9.03 4.93
N LEU A 121 -10.86 8.32 6.03
CA LEU A 121 -9.53 8.18 6.61
C LEU A 121 -8.61 7.31 5.75
N CYS A 122 -9.15 6.26 5.12
CA CYS A 122 -8.40 5.46 4.14
C CYS A 122 -7.99 6.29 2.93
N GLU A 123 -8.94 7.05 2.34
CA GLU A 123 -8.67 7.94 1.21
C GLU A 123 -7.62 9.01 1.55
N GLN A 124 -7.75 9.64 2.72
CA GLN A 124 -6.80 10.63 3.21
C GLN A 124 -5.40 10.03 3.38
N ILE A 125 -5.29 8.87 4.05
CA ILE A 125 -3.99 8.20 4.28
C ILE A 125 -3.35 7.84 2.94
N ALA A 126 -4.08 7.21 2.03
CA ALA A 126 -3.56 6.82 0.72
C ALA A 126 -3.02 8.03 -0.06
N THR A 127 -3.84 9.09 -0.13
CA THR A 127 -3.50 10.32 -0.86
C THR A 127 -2.30 11.04 -0.24
N GLU A 128 -2.28 11.22 1.08
CA GLU A 128 -1.16 11.90 1.76
C GLU A 128 0.14 11.09 1.63
N TYR A 129 0.04 9.77 1.72
CA TYR A 129 1.18 8.88 1.66
C TYR A 129 1.81 8.86 0.26
N SER A 130 1.03 8.66 -0.80
CA SER A 130 1.56 8.65 -2.17
C SER A 130 2.14 10.00 -2.61
N ASN A 131 1.62 11.11 -2.07
CA ASN A 131 2.15 12.44 -2.35
C ASN A 131 3.47 12.74 -1.62
N SER A 132 3.77 12.01 -0.54
CA SER A 132 4.96 12.24 0.30
C SER A 132 6.05 11.18 0.15
N HIS A 133 5.76 10.06 -0.53
CA HIS A 133 6.68 8.95 -0.75
C HIS A 133 6.80 8.67 -2.25
N THR A 134 7.99 8.29 -2.70
CA THR A 134 8.26 8.02 -4.12
C THR A 134 8.60 6.56 -4.31
N TYR A 135 7.85 5.89 -5.18
CA TYR A 135 8.16 4.54 -5.63
C TYR A 135 9.50 4.53 -6.38
N SER A 136 10.38 3.61 -6.00
CA SER A 136 11.68 3.42 -6.63
C SER A 136 11.70 2.12 -7.41
N LYS A 137 12.08 2.21 -8.70
CA LYS A 137 12.10 1.06 -9.62
C LYS A 137 13.35 0.20 -9.52
N ASP A 138 14.25 0.53 -8.59
CA ASP A 138 15.51 -0.17 -8.33
C ASP A 138 15.40 -1.15 -7.15
N ASP A 139 14.18 -1.60 -6.83
CA ASP A 139 13.85 -2.52 -5.74
C ASP A 139 14.28 -2.04 -4.34
N VAL A 140 14.58 -0.74 -4.17
CA VAL A 140 14.89 -0.14 -2.86
C VAL A 140 13.61 0.18 -2.08
N TYR A 141 12.56 0.60 -2.78
CA TYR A 141 11.29 1.00 -2.17
C TYR A 141 10.10 0.85 -3.13
N ASP A 142 9.29 -0.16 -2.93
CA ASP A 142 8.23 -0.57 -3.87
C ASP A 142 6.86 -0.73 -3.19
N CYS A 143 5.93 -1.41 -3.88
CA CYS A 143 4.57 -1.64 -3.39
C CYS A 143 4.55 -2.45 -2.08
N ASP A 144 5.51 -3.35 -1.87
CA ASP A 144 5.59 -4.17 -0.67
C ASP A 144 5.92 -3.31 0.55
N ASN A 145 6.84 -2.36 0.38
CA ASN A 145 7.17 -1.41 1.44
C ASN A 145 5.99 -0.45 1.70
N MET A 146 5.41 0.08 0.64
CA MET A 146 4.30 1.04 0.72
C MET A 146 3.07 0.43 1.39
N ALA A 147 2.71 -0.81 1.06
CA ALA A 147 1.59 -1.51 1.70
C ALA A 147 1.82 -1.75 3.20
N GLN A 148 3.05 -2.11 3.61
CA GLN A 148 3.39 -2.29 5.02
C GLN A 148 3.29 -0.98 5.82
N ASP A 149 3.77 0.13 5.25
CA ASP A 149 3.69 1.44 5.88
C ASP A 149 2.23 1.94 6.00
N VAL A 150 1.44 1.85 4.94
CA VAL A 150 0.02 2.24 4.95
C VAL A 150 -0.78 1.36 5.92
N TRP A 151 -0.48 0.05 5.98
CA TRP A 151 -1.06 -0.85 6.98
C TRP A 151 -0.79 -0.33 8.40
N ASN A 152 0.46 0.06 8.70
CA ASN A 152 0.83 0.61 10.00
C ASN A 152 0.08 1.91 10.31
N MET A 153 -0.08 2.80 9.31
CA MET A 153 -0.82 4.06 9.45
C MET A 153 -2.31 3.82 9.75
N LEU A 154 -2.95 2.89 9.07
CA LEU A 154 -4.35 2.52 9.30
C LEU A 154 -4.53 1.86 10.67
N LYS A 155 -3.62 0.95 11.04
CA LYS A 155 -3.64 0.31 12.35
C LYS A 155 -3.51 1.32 13.48
N ALA A 156 -2.69 2.36 13.30
CA ALA A 156 -2.55 3.45 14.26
C ALA A 156 -3.82 4.29 14.45
N LYS A 157 -4.75 4.22 13.50
CA LYS A 157 -6.08 4.84 13.60
C LYS A 157 -7.15 3.92 14.15
N GLY A 158 -6.78 2.70 14.56
CA GLY A 158 -7.71 1.69 15.06
C GLY A 158 -8.51 1.00 13.96
N ILE A 159 -8.11 1.15 12.69
CA ILE A 159 -8.73 0.43 11.57
C ILE A 159 -8.07 -0.95 11.49
N ASN A 160 -8.89 -2.00 11.44
CA ASN A 160 -8.39 -3.35 11.19
C ASN A 160 -8.00 -3.45 9.71
N SER A 161 -6.86 -4.08 9.43
CA SER A 161 -6.28 -4.05 8.09
C SER A 161 -5.50 -5.31 7.79
N ARG A 162 -5.41 -5.64 6.51
CA ARG A 162 -4.62 -6.74 5.96
C ARG A 162 -3.79 -6.26 4.79
N ILE A 163 -2.58 -6.77 4.65
CA ILE A 163 -1.78 -6.58 3.43
C ILE A 163 -2.27 -7.60 2.42
N ALA A 164 -2.53 -7.18 1.19
CA ALA A 164 -2.93 -8.05 0.10
C ALA A 164 -1.84 -8.06 -0.98
N VAL A 165 -1.65 -9.22 -1.60
CA VAL A 165 -0.75 -9.40 -2.75
C VAL A 165 -1.45 -10.22 -3.82
N GLY A 166 -1.32 -9.81 -5.07
CA GLY A 166 -2.00 -10.46 -6.18
C GLY A 166 -1.54 -9.96 -7.53
N ASN A 167 -2.23 -10.41 -8.56
CA ASN A 167 -2.05 -9.88 -9.91
C ASN A 167 -3.03 -8.73 -10.14
N PHE A 168 -2.52 -7.51 -10.35
CA PHE A 168 -3.27 -6.43 -10.96
C PHE A 168 -2.77 -6.31 -12.42
N GLU A 169 -3.26 -7.16 -13.33
CA GLU A 169 -3.08 -6.88 -14.76
C GLU A 169 -3.96 -5.68 -15.12
N SER A 170 -3.37 -4.50 -14.91
CA SER A 170 -3.65 -3.22 -15.56
C SER A 170 -5.13 -2.81 -15.61
N ALA A 171 -5.56 -2.08 -14.58
CA ALA A 171 -6.44 -0.91 -14.75
C ALA A 171 -5.72 0.27 -15.47
N GLY A 172 -4.71 -0.03 -16.29
CA GLY A 172 -3.82 0.91 -16.95
C GLY A 172 -4.41 1.65 -18.15
N ASP A 173 -5.59 1.26 -18.65
CA ASP A 173 -6.25 1.94 -19.77
C ASP A 173 -7.54 2.69 -19.41
N SER A 174 -7.89 2.83 -18.12
CA SER A 174 -9.17 3.49 -17.78
C SER A 174 -9.18 4.52 -16.65
N ILE A 175 -8.08 4.82 -15.96
CA ILE A 175 -8.11 5.86 -14.90
C ILE A 175 -7.05 6.97 -15.04
N ILE A 176 -6.01 6.79 -15.88
CA ILE A 176 -5.05 7.88 -16.15
C ILE A 176 -5.23 8.43 -17.56
N ALA A 177 -6.43 8.95 -17.83
CA ALA A 177 -6.62 9.96 -18.87
C ALA A 177 -7.19 11.22 -18.18
N ASN A 178 -6.37 12.27 -18.08
CA ASN A 178 -6.73 13.64 -17.67
C ASN A 178 -6.66 14.06 -16.20
N GLY A 179 -5.91 13.37 -15.33
CA GLY A 179 -5.42 13.98 -14.08
C GLY A 179 -6.52 14.56 -13.17
N LYS A 180 -7.71 13.97 -13.19
CA LYS A 180 -8.84 14.38 -12.36
C LYS A 180 -9.50 13.12 -11.80
N THR A 181 -9.26 12.85 -10.54
CA THR A 181 -10.05 11.91 -9.75
C THR A 181 -11.51 12.33 -9.87
N VAL A 182 -12.32 11.52 -10.53
CA VAL A 182 -13.77 11.67 -10.47
C VAL A 182 -14.15 11.17 -9.09
N HIS A 183 -14.24 12.09 -8.13
CA HIS A 183 -14.89 11.83 -6.85
C HIS A 183 -16.33 11.40 -7.16
N LYS A 184 -16.59 10.09 -7.22
CA LYS A 184 -17.93 9.58 -6.98
C LYS A 184 -18.27 9.92 -5.53
N SER A 185 -19.49 10.39 -5.30
CA SER A 185 -20.00 10.60 -3.95
C SER A 185 -19.76 9.31 -3.13
N PRO A 186 -19.32 9.39 -1.87
CA PRO A 186 -19.07 8.23 -0.99
C PRO A 186 -20.29 7.32 -0.76
N ASP A 187 -21.46 7.65 -1.33
CA ASP A 187 -22.74 6.98 -1.16
C ASP A 187 -23.03 5.84 -2.16
N SER A 188 -22.06 5.27 -2.91
CA SER A 188 -22.44 4.24 -3.92
C SER A 188 -21.45 3.14 -4.32
N GLY A 189 -20.27 3.03 -3.72
CA GLY A 189 -19.37 1.91 -4.02
C GLY A 189 -19.67 0.68 -3.18
N ASN A 190 -19.59 -0.51 -3.77
CA ASN A 190 -19.74 -1.76 -3.01
C ASN A 190 -18.45 -2.06 -2.24
N LEU A 191 -18.59 -2.37 -0.96
CA LEU A 191 -17.46 -2.89 -0.17
C LEU A 191 -17.23 -4.36 -0.54
N GLY A 192 -15.99 -4.82 -0.43
CA GLY A 192 -15.67 -6.22 -0.67
C GLY A 192 -15.89 -7.06 0.58
N GLU A 193 -16.30 -8.31 0.36
CA GLU A 193 -16.20 -9.37 1.35
C GLU A 193 -14.93 -10.17 1.04
N ILE A 194 -14.15 -10.51 2.07
CA ILE A 194 -13.00 -11.41 1.92
C ILE A 194 -13.22 -12.64 2.80
N GLU A 195 -12.94 -13.82 2.26
CA GLU A 195 -12.90 -15.05 3.06
C GLU A 195 -11.64 -15.02 3.94
N VAL A 196 -11.78 -15.39 5.22
CA VAL A 196 -10.67 -15.49 6.17
C VAL A 196 -10.69 -16.89 6.80
N PRO A 197 -9.61 -17.70 6.69
CA PRO A 197 -8.46 -17.51 5.80
C PRO A 197 -8.90 -17.68 4.34
N GLY A 198 -8.38 -16.82 3.46
CA GLY A 198 -8.76 -16.80 2.05
C GLY A 198 -8.42 -18.12 1.36
N ARG A 199 -9.36 -18.59 0.54
CA ARG A 199 -9.30 -19.68 -0.44
C ARG A 199 -7.97 -20.44 -0.54
N THR A 200 -8.03 -21.72 -0.22
CA THR A 200 -6.95 -22.70 -0.25
C THR A 200 -6.39 -22.87 -1.67
N TYR A 201 -5.26 -22.25 -1.98
CA TYR A 201 -4.55 -22.55 -3.23
C TYR A 201 -3.87 -23.91 -3.10
N ASN A 202 -4.13 -24.79 -4.07
CA ASN A 202 -3.41 -26.05 -4.18
C ASN A 202 -2.04 -25.73 -4.80
N VAL A 203 -0.97 -26.04 -4.08
CA VAL A 203 0.37 -25.49 -4.37
C VAL A 203 1.09 -26.17 -5.54
N SER A 204 0.35 -26.96 -6.31
CA SER A 204 0.76 -27.33 -7.67
C SER A 204 0.84 -26.11 -8.62
N ASN A 205 0.48 -24.91 -8.18
CA ASN A 205 0.39 -23.70 -9.01
C ASN A 205 1.44 -22.63 -8.61
N SER A 206 2.74 -22.92 -8.74
CA SER A 206 3.77 -21.84 -8.68
C SER A 206 3.38 -20.69 -9.60
N SER A 207 2.82 -21.02 -10.77
CA SER A 207 2.33 -20.07 -11.78
C SER A 207 1.34 -19.02 -11.27
N THR A 208 0.57 -19.30 -10.21
CA THR A 208 -0.36 -18.31 -9.63
C THR A 208 0.40 -17.28 -8.81
N ILE A 209 1.30 -17.72 -7.92
CA ILE A 209 2.10 -16.82 -7.08
C ILE A 209 3.16 -16.10 -7.91
N ASP A 210 3.75 -16.79 -8.89
CA ASP A 210 4.67 -16.21 -9.89
C ASP A 210 3.99 -15.11 -10.72
N GLY A 211 2.65 -15.13 -10.82
CA GLY A 211 1.87 -14.11 -11.49
C GLY A 211 1.51 -12.90 -10.63
N PHE A 212 1.82 -12.92 -9.33
CA PHE A 212 1.58 -11.76 -8.47
C PHE A 212 2.60 -10.66 -8.78
N ASN A 213 2.11 -9.43 -8.90
CA ASN A 213 2.90 -8.30 -9.37
C ASN A 213 2.69 -7.02 -8.54
N HIS A 214 1.86 -7.06 -7.48
CA HIS A 214 1.58 -5.88 -6.66
C HIS A 214 1.05 -6.21 -5.27
N ALA A 215 1.28 -5.26 -4.36
CA ALA A 215 0.80 -5.30 -2.99
C ALA A 215 0.04 -4.02 -2.62
N TRP A 216 -1.03 -4.19 -1.84
CA TRP A 216 -1.89 -3.11 -1.37
C TRP A 216 -2.45 -3.43 0.03
N VAL A 217 -3.34 -2.59 0.55
CA VAL A 217 -3.98 -2.82 1.86
C VAL A 217 -5.48 -2.97 1.72
N LEU A 218 -6.06 -3.93 2.42
CA LEU A 218 -7.49 -4.06 2.65
C LEU A 218 -7.81 -3.55 4.05
N ALA A 219 -8.65 -2.52 4.14
CA ALA A 219 -9.09 -1.91 5.39
C ALA A 219 -10.53 -2.32 5.72
N GLU A 220 -10.77 -2.86 6.91
CA GLU A 220 -12.13 -3.17 7.38
C GLU A 220 -12.79 -1.87 7.86
N VAL A 221 -13.64 -1.28 7.02
CA VAL A 221 -14.27 0.02 7.29
C VAL A 221 -15.53 -0.13 8.14
N SER A 222 -16.14 -1.32 8.12
CA SER A 222 -17.20 -1.78 9.03
C SER A 222 -17.09 -3.30 9.19
N PRO A 223 -17.71 -3.91 10.22
CA PRO A 223 -17.56 -5.35 10.47
C PRO A 223 -17.84 -6.20 9.22
N GLY A 224 -16.83 -6.95 8.77
CA GLY A 224 -16.90 -7.81 7.59
C GLY A 224 -16.82 -7.10 6.24
N SER A 225 -16.80 -5.77 6.20
CA SER A 225 -16.78 -4.99 4.96
C SER A 225 -15.43 -4.32 4.72
N TRP A 226 -14.79 -4.67 3.61
CA TRP A 226 -13.41 -4.30 3.31
C TRP A 226 -13.33 -3.30 2.16
N LEU A 227 -12.43 -2.35 2.28
CA LEU A 227 -12.10 -1.35 1.27
C LEU A 227 -10.64 -1.52 0.85
N ALA A 228 -10.37 -1.61 -0.44
CA ALA A 228 -9.01 -1.65 -0.94
C ALA A 228 -8.40 -0.24 -0.96
N VAL A 229 -7.14 -0.17 -0.54
CA VAL A 229 -6.35 1.05 -0.42
C VAL A 229 -5.10 0.86 -1.28
N GLU A 230 -5.12 1.47 -2.47
CA GLU A 230 -4.03 1.45 -3.43
C GLU A 230 -2.92 2.40 -2.96
N CYS A 231 -1.85 1.81 -2.43
CA CYS A 231 -0.82 2.54 -1.70
C CYS A 231 0.14 3.29 -2.62
N THR A 232 0.44 2.73 -3.79
CA THR A 232 1.35 3.34 -4.78
C THR A 232 0.64 4.45 -5.55
N GLY A 233 -0.61 4.20 -5.94
CA GLY A 233 -1.44 5.19 -6.63
C GLY A 233 -2.08 6.25 -5.72
N GLY A 234 -2.24 5.96 -4.43
CA GLY A 234 -2.80 6.87 -3.44
C GLY A 234 -4.30 7.07 -3.53
N TYR A 235 -5.06 6.03 -3.85
CA TYR A 235 -6.51 6.07 -3.96
C TYR A 235 -7.16 4.84 -3.31
N ILE A 236 -8.47 4.91 -3.09
CA ILE A 236 -9.26 3.75 -2.65
C ILE A 236 -9.93 3.10 -3.86
N VAL A 237 -10.22 1.81 -3.76
CA VAL A 237 -10.89 1.04 -4.81
C VAL A 237 -12.02 0.24 -4.21
N TYR A 238 -13.22 0.41 -4.74
CA TYR A 238 -14.39 -0.39 -4.35
C TYR A 238 -14.45 -1.72 -5.13
N SER A 239 -15.14 -2.72 -4.58
CA SER A 239 -15.17 -4.06 -5.16
C SER A 239 -15.88 -4.13 -6.50
N ASP A 240 -16.88 -3.27 -6.72
CA ASP A 240 -17.58 -3.10 -8.00
C ASP A 240 -16.79 -2.28 -9.02
N GLU A 241 -15.71 -1.60 -8.60
CA GLU A 241 -14.81 -0.87 -9.50
C GLU A 241 -13.70 -1.78 -10.02
N ASN A 242 -13.12 -2.60 -9.16
CA ASN A 242 -12.15 -3.61 -9.55
C ASN A 242 -12.07 -4.74 -8.51
N GLU A 243 -12.68 -5.88 -8.85
CA GLU A 243 -12.68 -7.06 -7.99
C GLU A 243 -11.29 -7.69 -7.79
N MET A 244 -10.30 -7.40 -8.66
CA MET A 244 -8.95 -7.96 -8.54
C MET A 244 -8.26 -7.50 -7.25
N TYR A 245 -8.59 -6.31 -6.74
CA TYR A 245 -8.12 -5.82 -5.44
C TYR A 245 -8.63 -6.63 -4.25
N TYR A 246 -9.60 -7.51 -4.47
CA TYR A 246 -10.20 -8.37 -3.46
C TYR A 246 -9.87 -9.84 -3.69
N GLN A 247 -8.91 -10.11 -4.58
CA GLN A 247 -8.38 -11.43 -4.89
C GLN A 247 -6.88 -11.52 -4.51
N GLY A 248 -6.34 -12.74 -4.49
CA GLY A 248 -4.95 -12.99 -4.11
C GLY A 248 -4.80 -13.51 -2.68
N LEU A 249 -3.63 -13.28 -2.08
CA LEU A 249 -3.33 -13.64 -0.70
C LEU A 249 -3.47 -12.42 0.21
N THR A 250 -3.89 -12.66 1.45
CA THR A 250 -3.94 -11.59 2.46
C THR A 250 -3.20 -11.98 3.73
N PHE A 251 -2.53 -11.02 4.34
CA PHE A 251 -1.72 -11.19 5.53
C PHE A 251 -2.21 -10.25 6.62
N SER A 252 -2.33 -10.76 7.84
CA SER A 252 -2.87 -10.00 8.96
C SER A 252 -1.96 -8.85 9.43
N ASN A 253 -0.65 -8.93 9.14
CA ASN A 253 0.34 -7.95 9.56
C ASN A 253 1.62 -8.02 8.69
N PRO A 254 2.49 -6.99 8.76
CA PRO A 254 3.76 -6.95 8.02
C PRO A 254 4.71 -8.12 8.31
N GLY A 255 4.74 -8.65 9.53
CA GLY A 255 5.58 -9.80 9.89
C GLY A 255 5.21 -11.04 9.09
N ASN A 256 3.93 -11.42 9.10
CA ASN A 256 3.41 -12.54 8.31
C ASN A 256 3.70 -12.37 6.81
N TYR A 257 3.60 -11.13 6.30
CA TYR A 257 3.89 -10.84 4.90
C TYR A 257 5.38 -11.04 4.57
N ARG A 258 6.28 -10.54 5.41
CA ARG A 258 7.73 -10.73 5.25
C ARG A 258 8.13 -12.19 5.35
N ASP A 259 7.52 -12.95 6.27
CA ASP A 259 7.76 -14.40 6.40
C ASP A 259 7.38 -15.13 5.11
N PHE A 260 6.24 -14.78 4.51
CA PHE A 260 5.84 -15.29 3.20
C PHE A 260 6.84 -14.93 2.09
N LEU A 261 7.22 -13.66 1.96
CA LEU A 261 8.17 -13.21 0.93
C LEU A 261 9.52 -13.95 1.06
N SER A 262 10.01 -14.10 2.29
CA SER A 262 11.26 -14.82 2.60
C SER A 262 11.16 -16.29 2.20
N LEU A 263 10.09 -16.97 2.64
CA LEU A 263 9.86 -18.39 2.35
C LEU A 263 9.67 -18.65 0.85
N TYR A 264 8.92 -17.80 0.16
CA TYR A 264 8.71 -17.91 -1.28
C TYR A 264 10.01 -17.66 -2.07
N ARG A 265 10.85 -16.72 -1.65
CA ARG A 265 12.20 -16.53 -2.22
C ARG A 265 13.07 -17.77 -2.02
N ASP A 266 13.11 -18.34 -0.81
CA ASP A 266 13.89 -19.55 -0.55
C ASP A 266 13.36 -20.74 -1.34
N TRP A 267 12.04 -20.92 -1.41
CA TRP A 267 11.38 -21.92 -2.25
C TRP A 267 11.82 -21.80 -3.72
N LYS A 268 11.81 -20.59 -4.30
CA LYS A 268 12.27 -20.37 -5.69
C LYS A 268 13.74 -20.77 -5.89
N ILE A 269 14.61 -20.41 -4.93
CA ILE A 269 16.03 -20.78 -4.98
C ILE A 269 16.18 -22.31 -4.90
N LYS A 270 15.50 -22.97 -3.97
CA LYS A 270 15.58 -24.43 -3.80
C LYS A 270 14.99 -25.19 -5.00
N ALA A 271 13.90 -24.71 -5.57
CA ALA A 271 13.30 -25.27 -6.77
C ALA A 271 14.28 -25.19 -7.94
N LEU A 272 14.90 -24.02 -8.17
CA LEU A 272 15.88 -23.84 -9.24
C LEU A 272 17.13 -24.70 -9.03
N ASP A 273 17.66 -24.76 -7.81
CA ASP A 273 18.79 -25.61 -7.45
C ASP A 273 18.50 -27.10 -7.75
N TYR A 274 17.33 -27.59 -7.34
CA TYR A 274 16.90 -28.96 -7.61
C TYR A 274 16.76 -29.23 -9.10
N GLU A 275 16.11 -28.34 -9.85
CA GLU A 275 15.92 -28.47 -11.29
C GLU A 275 17.23 -28.47 -12.07
N ASN A 276 18.17 -27.59 -11.71
CA ASN A 276 19.51 -27.54 -12.30
C ASN A 276 20.29 -28.84 -12.03
N GLU A 277 20.30 -29.32 -10.79
CA GLU A 277 20.99 -30.57 -10.44
C GLU A 277 20.32 -31.77 -11.12
N ARG A 278 18.99 -31.79 -11.21
CA ARG A 278 18.24 -32.83 -11.92
C ARG A 278 18.60 -32.86 -13.40
N SER A 279 18.70 -31.70 -14.04
CA SER A 279 19.13 -31.59 -15.44
C SER A 279 20.56 -32.07 -15.63
N TYR A 280 21.49 -31.68 -14.74
CA TYR A 280 22.88 -32.13 -14.76
C TYR A 280 22.98 -33.66 -14.60
N TYR A 281 22.32 -34.22 -13.59
CA TYR A 281 22.27 -35.65 -13.35
C TYR A 281 21.73 -36.42 -14.56
N ASN A 282 20.65 -35.94 -15.18
CA ASN A 282 20.05 -36.57 -16.35
C ASN A 282 21.01 -36.61 -17.55
N GLU A 283 21.73 -35.53 -17.83
CA GLU A 283 22.75 -35.52 -18.89
C GLU A 283 23.96 -36.40 -18.55
N LEU A 284 24.35 -36.49 -17.28
CA LEU A 284 25.42 -37.39 -16.82
C LEU A 284 25.02 -38.87 -17.04
N ILE A 285 23.79 -39.23 -16.67
CA ILE A 285 23.24 -40.58 -16.88
C ILE A 285 23.12 -40.90 -18.37
N LYS A 286 22.68 -39.95 -19.19
CA LYS A 286 22.64 -40.11 -20.65
C LYS A 286 24.02 -40.35 -21.24
N THR A 287 25.04 -39.64 -20.78
CA THR A 287 26.44 -39.85 -21.20
C THR A 287 26.92 -41.24 -20.76
N TYR A 288 26.67 -41.61 -19.51
CA TYR A 288 27.03 -42.93 -18.95
C TYR A 288 26.42 -44.09 -19.76
N ASN A 289 25.13 -44.00 -20.08
CA ASN A 289 24.42 -45.04 -20.82
C ASN A 289 24.96 -45.24 -22.25
N ASN A 290 25.59 -44.22 -22.83
CA ASN A 290 26.17 -44.26 -24.17
C ASN A 290 27.69 -44.56 -24.17
N ALA A 291 28.34 -44.62 -23.01
CA ALA A 291 29.78 -44.78 -22.89
C ALA A 291 30.23 -46.25 -22.99
N SER A 292 31.51 -46.47 -23.31
CA SER A 292 32.12 -47.80 -23.25
C SER A 292 32.17 -48.33 -21.82
N GLN A 293 32.34 -49.65 -21.65
CA GLN A 293 32.39 -50.27 -20.33
C GLN A 293 33.52 -49.70 -19.44
N SER A 294 34.69 -49.40 -20.01
CA SER A 294 35.79 -48.77 -19.28
C SER A 294 35.47 -47.34 -18.82
N GLU A 295 34.79 -46.57 -19.66
CA GLU A 295 34.36 -45.20 -19.33
C GLU A 295 33.26 -45.21 -18.27
N GLN A 296 32.30 -46.14 -18.36
CA GLN A 296 31.27 -46.34 -17.34
C GLN A 296 31.89 -46.61 -15.96
N ILE A 297 32.92 -47.46 -15.90
CA ILE A 297 33.63 -47.73 -14.63
C ILE A 297 34.27 -46.44 -14.08
N ALA A 298 34.89 -45.62 -14.94
CA ALA A 298 35.49 -44.36 -14.54
C ALA A 298 34.46 -43.32 -14.07
N MET A 299 33.27 -43.30 -14.67
CA MET A 299 32.21 -42.34 -14.37
C MET A 299 31.41 -42.67 -13.10
N LYS A 300 31.42 -43.94 -12.65
CA LYS A 300 30.55 -44.44 -11.58
C LYS A 300 30.60 -43.60 -10.30
N SER A 301 31.80 -43.26 -9.83
CA SER A 301 31.94 -42.44 -8.61
C SER A 301 31.36 -41.04 -8.77
N GLY A 302 31.42 -40.45 -9.97
CA GLY A 302 30.84 -39.13 -10.24
C GLY A 302 29.31 -39.17 -10.24
N ILE A 303 28.73 -40.26 -10.78
CA ILE A 303 27.28 -40.49 -10.77
C ILE A 303 26.76 -40.68 -9.35
N ASP A 304 27.47 -41.47 -8.53
CA ASP A 304 27.08 -41.70 -7.13
C ASP A 304 27.10 -40.39 -6.31
N VAL A 305 28.02 -39.47 -6.62
CA VAL A 305 28.06 -38.14 -6.02
C VAL A 305 26.88 -37.29 -6.51
N ALA A 306 26.67 -37.20 -7.83
CA ALA A 306 25.57 -36.42 -8.41
C ALA A 306 24.20 -36.91 -7.94
N GLN A 307 23.99 -38.22 -7.81
CA GLN A 307 22.75 -38.79 -7.27
C GLN A 307 22.50 -38.37 -5.82
N ARG A 308 23.55 -38.36 -4.99
CA ARG A 308 23.45 -37.93 -3.59
C ARG A 308 23.13 -36.44 -3.50
N THR A 309 23.83 -35.61 -4.28
CA THR A 309 23.58 -34.17 -4.35
C THR A 309 22.16 -33.88 -4.83
N LEU A 310 21.67 -34.57 -5.86
CA LEU A 310 20.30 -34.47 -6.33
C LEU A 310 19.29 -34.78 -5.21
N HIS A 311 19.51 -35.86 -4.46
CA HIS A 311 18.64 -36.23 -3.35
C HIS A 311 18.66 -35.17 -2.22
N GLU A 312 19.83 -34.64 -1.87
CA GLU A 312 19.95 -33.56 -0.87
C GLU A 312 19.19 -32.30 -1.30
N LYS A 313 19.31 -31.90 -2.58
CA LYS A 313 18.59 -30.76 -3.14
C LYS A 313 17.08 -30.99 -3.19
N GLU A 314 16.65 -32.20 -3.55
CA GLU A 314 15.24 -32.61 -3.52
C GLU A 314 14.65 -32.48 -2.11
N GLN A 315 15.34 -32.98 -1.09
CA GLN A 315 14.86 -32.88 0.30
C GLN A 315 14.76 -31.41 0.76
N ALA A 316 15.74 -30.58 0.38
CA ALA A 316 15.70 -29.14 0.69
C ALA A 316 14.52 -28.44 0.02
N PHE A 317 14.24 -28.76 -1.25
CA PHE A 317 13.08 -28.24 -1.99
C PHE A 317 11.75 -28.73 -1.38
N LEU A 318 11.60 -30.02 -1.11
CA LEU A 318 10.37 -30.57 -0.53
C LEU A 318 10.06 -29.98 0.85
N LYS A 319 11.09 -29.65 1.64
CA LYS A 319 10.92 -28.98 2.93
C LYS A 319 10.31 -27.59 2.74
N THR A 320 10.90 -26.73 1.91
CA THR A 320 10.38 -25.37 1.68
C THR A 320 9.02 -25.40 0.97
N ASP A 321 8.79 -26.37 0.09
CA ASP A 321 7.48 -26.59 -0.54
C ASP A 321 6.41 -26.90 0.51
N SER A 322 6.69 -27.83 1.43
CA SER A 322 5.75 -28.17 2.50
C SER A 322 5.45 -27.00 3.45
N GLU A 323 6.45 -26.17 3.76
CA GLU A 323 6.33 -24.99 4.60
C GLU A 323 5.47 -23.92 3.90
N LEU A 324 5.71 -23.66 2.61
CA LEU A 324 4.92 -22.73 1.82
C LEU A 324 3.46 -23.20 1.70
N ASN A 325 3.25 -24.50 1.51
CA ASN A 325 1.92 -25.11 1.46
C ASN A 325 1.16 -24.96 2.77
N ALA A 326 1.85 -25.12 3.90
CA ALA A 326 1.25 -24.92 5.20
C ALA A 326 0.84 -23.46 5.40
N LEU A 327 1.72 -22.52 5.05
CA LEU A 327 1.44 -21.08 5.15
C LEU A 327 0.24 -20.68 4.28
N LEU A 328 0.17 -21.15 3.04
CA LEU A 328 -0.95 -20.82 2.14
C LEU A 328 -2.28 -21.45 2.54
N ARG A 329 -2.26 -22.55 3.31
CA ARG A 329 -3.47 -23.25 3.77
C ARG A 329 -4.00 -22.72 5.10
N TYR A 330 -3.11 -22.24 5.98
CA TYR A 330 -3.43 -21.97 7.38
C TYR A 330 -2.97 -20.58 7.90
N GLY A 331 -2.20 -19.82 7.12
CA GLY A 331 -1.71 -18.48 7.47
C GLY A 331 -2.71 -17.37 7.17
#